data_AF-A0A947ZFG7-F1
#
_entry.id   AF-A0A947ZFG7-F1
#
_cell.length_a   1.000
_cell.length_b   1.000
_cell.length_c   1.000
_cell.angle_alpha   90.00
_cell.angle_beta   90.00
_cell.angle_gamma   90.00
#
_symmetry.space_group_name_H-M   'P 1'
#
loop_
_entity.id
_entity.type
_entity.pdbx_description
1 polymer ?
#
loop_
_entity_poly.entity_id
_entity_poly.type
_entity_poly.pdbx_seq_one_letter_code
_entity_poly.pdbx_strand_id
1 'polypeptide(L)'
;SMYAEALFYSTLDSPRFNVKSDLLWRTKLPFGRHTVLSTRFALGASSNYDGHGFLVGGSSVSSTMRMRPWSDPVNLVRGFSDYSKDGDHYYTANIYVTFPLRWIDVGFETLPFYLRRLHAKIFLDVGDVVGPEFQFSRPLVGAGAEVRLTMIQAWAVSTDLILGISRGLGERGSWGFYFSFGSPLPNTIM
;
A
#
# COMPACT_ATOMS: atom_id res chain seq x y z
N SER A 1 12.24 -7.88 -0.40
CA SER A 1 13.06 -6.71 -0.78
C SER A 1 13.06 -5.78 0.41
N MET A 2 14.23 -5.34 0.86
CA MET A 2 14.40 -4.48 2.03
C MET A 2 14.95 -3.13 1.55
N TYR A 3 14.34 -2.03 1.99
CA TYR A 3 14.71 -0.67 1.61
C TYR A 3 14.76 0.21 2.86
N ALA A 4 15.85 0.95 3.04
CA ALA A 4 16.01 1.89 4.13
C ALA A 4 16.51 3.23 3.56
N GLU A 5 15.88 4.32 3.98
CA GLU A 5 16.20 5.68 3.55
C GLU A 5 16.38 6.55 4.81
N ALA A 6 17.50 7.26 4.89
CA ALA A 6 17.81 8.18 5.98
C ALA A 6 18.21 9.53 5.39
N LEU A 7 17.49 10.59 5.77
CA LEU A 7 17.77 11.96 5.39
C LEU A 7 18.18 12.75 6.64
N PHE A 8 19.33 13.40 6.56
CA PHE A 8 19.91 14.20 7.64
C PHE A 8 20.05 15.65 7.20
N TYR A 9 19.52 16.58 8.00
CA TYR A 9 19.63 18.02 7.75
C TYR A 9 20.12 18.71 9.03
N SER A 10 21.25 19.39 8.97
CA SER A 10 21.77 20.19 10.10
C SER A 10 21.46 21.66 9.90
N THR A 11 20.64 22.25 10.76
CA THR A 11 20.57 23.70 10.96
C THR A 11 21.30 24.02 12.26
N LEU A 12 22.05 25.13 12.30
CA LEU A 12 23.06 25.46 13.33
C LEU A 12 22.58 25.37 14.79
N ASP A 13 21.27 25.42 15.05
CA ASP A 13 20.69 25.40 16.40
C ASP A 13 19.96 24.09 16.76
N SER A 14 19.71 23.17 15.83
CA SER A 14 19.04 21.88 16.11
C SER A 14 19.26 20.85 14.99
N PRO A 15 19.77 19.64 15.26
CA PRO A 15 19.83 18.58 14.25
C PRO A 15 18.42 18.07 13.95
N ARG A 16 18.02 18.12 12.68
CA ARG A 16 16.78 17.53 12.16
C ARG A 16 17.12 16.21 11.47
N PHE A 17 16.45 15.13 11.87
CA PHE A 17 16.61 13.84 11.20
C PHE A 17 15.25 13.27 10.81
N ASN A 18 15.23 12.57 9.68
CA ASN A 18 14.09 11.77 9.24
C ASN A 18 14.61 10.44 8.73
N VAL A 19 14.22 9.35 9.39
CA VAL A 19 14.61 8.00 9.00
C VAL A 19 13.36 7.20 8.70
N LYS A 20 13.37 6.46 7.60
CA LYS A 20 12.30 5.54 7.20
C LYS A 20 12.90 4.18 6.85
N SER A 21 12.29 3.12 7.34
CA SER A 21 12.63 1.75 6.97
C SER A 21 11.38 1.05 6.44
N ASP A 22 11.56 0.24 5.41
CA ASP A 22 10.51 -0.52 4.76
C ASP A 22 11.00 -1.93 4.43
N LEU A 23 10.32 -2.92 4.98
CA LEU A 23 10.60 -4.32 4.78
C LEU A 23 9.41 -4.98 4.11
N LEU A 24 9.63 -5.54 2.92
CA LEU A 24 8.64 -6.37 2.22
C LEU A 24 9.12 -7.82 2.15
N TRP A 25 8.40 -8.69 2.84
CA TRP A 25 8.54 -10.13 2.78
C TRP A 25 7.43 -10.76 1.93
N ARG A 26 7.76 -11.80 1.16
CA ARG A 26 6.80 -12.54 0.33
C ARG A 26 7.12 -14.01 0.37
N THR A 27 6.10 -14.84 0.53
CA THR A 27 6.22 -16.29 0.48
C THR A 27 5.05 -16.90 -0.30
N LYS A 28 5.32 -17.99 -1.01
CA LYS A 28 4.27 -18.77 -1.67
C LYS A 28 3.61 -19.65 -0.62
N LEU A 29 2.29 -19.63 -0.54
CA LEU A 29 1.55 -20.53 0.34
C LEU A 29 1.25 -21.84 -0.40
N PRO A 30 1.21 -22.98 0.32
CA PRO A 30 0.91 -24.29 -0.26
C PRO A 30 -0.58 -24.45 -0.61
N PHE A 31 -1.43 -23.49 -0.23
CA PHE A 31 -2.87 -23.55 -0.47
C PHE A 31 -3.23 -22.97 -1.85
N GLY A 32 -3.76 -23.81 -2.73
CA GLY A 32 -4.19 -23.41 -4.08
C GLY A 32 -3.04 -23.20 -5.07
N ARG A 33 -3.38 -22.91 -6.32
CA ARG A 33 -2.38 -22.65 -7.37
C ARG A 33 -1.94 -21.19 -7.30
N HIS A 34 -0.69 -20.93 -6.91
CA HIS A 34 -0.05 -19.60 -6.92
C HIS A 34 -0.59 -18.57 -5.91
N THR A 35 -1.00 -19.01 -4.72
CA THR A 35 -1.30 -18.08 -3.61
C THR A 35 -0.02 -17.53 -3.00
N VAL A 36 0.03 -16.23 -2.75
CA VAL A 36 1.18 -15.53 -2.19
C VAL A 36 0.76 -14.75 -0.95
N LEU A 37 1.45 -15.01 0.15
CA LEU A 37 1.42 -14.17 1.33
C LEU A 37 2.49 -13.10 1.17
N SER A 38 2.10 -11.84 1.29
CA SER A 38 3.01 -10.71 1.38
C SER A 38 2.83 -10.03 2.72
N THR A 39 3.92 -9.67 3.37
CA THR A 39 3.89 -8.89 4.60
C THR A 39 4.83 -7.72 4.43
N ARG A 40 4.34 -6.53 4.76
CA ARG A 40 5.11 -5.31 4.74
C ARG A 40 5.15 -4.71 6.12
N PHE A 41 6.31 -4.22 6.52
CA PHE A 41 6.49 -3.52 7.77
C PHE A 41 7.26 -2.25 7.49
N ALA A 42 6.75 -1.11 7.95
CA ALA A 42 7.45 0.15 7.83
C ALA A 42 7.48 0.90 9.15
N LEU A 43 8.58 1.59 9.37
CA LEU A 43 8.81 2.44 10.53
C LEU A 43 9.37 3.76 10.05
N GLY A 44 9.06 4.83 10.78
CA GLY A 44 9.83 6.07 10.64
C GLY A 44 9.92 6.84 11.92
N ALA A 45 11.00 7.60 12.02
CA ALA A 45 11.30 8.43 13.16
C ALA A 45 11.84 9.79 12.70
N SER A 46 11.36 10.83 13.36
CA SER A 46 11.80 12.20 13.13
C SER A 46 11.96 12.94 14.44
N SER A 47 12.79 13.99 14.44
CA SER A 47 13.00 14.87 15.59
C SER A 47 13.19 16.30 15.10
N ASN A 48 12.75 17.26 15.92
CA ASN A 48 12.92 18.70 15.71
C ASN A 48 12.33 19.24 14.39
N TYR A 49 11.20 18.68 13.94
CA TYR A 49 10.40 19.24 12.84
C TYR A 49 9.35 20.21 13.40
N ASP A 50 9.11 21.34 12.72
CA ASP A 50 7.99 22.22 13.03
C ASP A 50 6.69 21.55 12.54
N GLY A 51 6.00 20.87 13.46
CA GLY A 51 4.80 20.06 13.18
C GLY A 51 5.08 18.55 13.17
N HIS A 52 4.05 17.76 12.85
CA HIS A 52 4.14 16.30 12.86
C HIS A 52 4.91 15.76 11.64
N GLY A 53 6.00 15.03 11.90
CA GLY A 53 6.88 14.51 10.83
C GLY A 53 6.25 13.40 9.98
N PHE A 54 5.22 12.72 10.48
CA PHE A 54 4.56 11.61 9.81
C PHE A 54 3.06 11.59 10.01
N LEU A 55 2.40 11.01 9.02
CA LEU A 55 0.95 10.93 8.90
C LEU A 55 0.57 9.50 8.56
N VAL A 56 -0.40 8.94 9.28
CA VAL A 56 -0.88 7.57 9.11
C VAL A 56 -2.38 7.56 8.84
N GLY A 57 -2.79 6.67 7.95
CA GLY A 57 -4.16 6.54 7.49
C GLY A 57 -4.35 7.11 6.09
N GLY A 58 -5.41 6.65 5.43
CA GLY A 58 -5.79 7.13 4.12
C GLY A 58 -6.46 6.08 3.26
N SER A 59 -6.83 6.49 2.05
CA SER A 59 -7.33 5.59 1.02
C SER A 59 -6.30 5.41 -0.09
N SER A 60 -6.27 4.24 -0.74
CA SER A 60 -5.39 4.01 -1.89
C SER A 60 -5.69 4.95 -3.09
N VAL A 61 -6.79 5.72 -3.03
CA VAL A 61 -7.23 6.67 -4.08
C VAL A 61 -6.81 8.11 -3.82
N SER A 62 -6.63 8.53 -2.57
CA SER A 62 -6.23 9.92 -2.26
C SER A 62 -4.77 10.20 -2.57
N SER A 63 -3.91 9.16 -2.62
CA SER A 63 -2.54 9.29 -3.09
C SER A 63 -2.53 9.47 -4.61
N THR A 64 -2.75 10.72 -5.02
CA THR A 64 -2.77 11.19 -6.40
C THR A 64 -1.52 10.71 -7.14
N MET A 65 -1.73 9.96 -8.22
CA MET A 65 -0.74 9.65 -9.26
C MET A 65 0.66 9.24 -8.75
N ARG A 66 0.81 7.99 -8.28
CA ARG A 66 2.14 7.36 -8.21
C ARG A 66 2.18 6.07 -9.03
N MET A 67 3.10 6.06 -9.99
CA MET A 67 3.48 4.95 -10.87
C MET A 67 4.18 3.80 -10.11
N ARG A 68 3.60 3.32 -9.02
CA ARG A 68 4.06 2.09 -8.33
C ARG A 68 2.86 1.18 -8.07
N PRO A 69 2.64 0.16 -8.91
CA PRO A 69 1.50 -0.73 -8.82
C PRO A 69 1.74 -1.81 -7.77
N TRP A 70 0.68 -2.14 -7.02
CA TRP A 70 0.59 -3.20 -6.01
C TRP A 70 1.37 -3.00 -4.71
N SER A 71 2.00 -1.85 -4.52
CA SER A 71 2.59 -1.48 -3.23
C SER A 71 1.84 -0.25 -2.73
N ASP A 72 0.99 -0.45 -1.74
CA ASP A 72 0.36 0.66 -1.02
C ASP A 72 1.43 1.62 -0.46
N PRO A 73 1.16 2.90 -0.17
CA PRO A 73 2.10 3.73 0.57
C PRO A 73 2.52 3.05 1.89
N VAL A 74 3.78 3.24 2.31
CA VAL A 74 4.32 2.63 3.54
C VAL A 74 3.53 3.02 4.78
N ASN A 75 2.89 4.19 4.78
CA ASN A 75 2.15 4.76 5.89
C ASN A 75 0.61 4.61 5.75
N LEU A 76 0.14 3.74 4.84
CA LEU A 76 -1.29 3.57 4.57
C LEU A 76 -1.93 2.56 5.53
N VAL A 77 -3.05 2.99 6.13
CA VAL A 77 -4.02 2.10 6.80
C VAL A 77 -5.38 2.34 6.18
N ARG A 78 -5.83 1.42 5.32
CA ARG A 78 -7.07 1.60 4.54
C ARG A 78 -8.31 1.51 5.44
N GLY A 79 -9.35 2.27 5.07
CA GLY A 79 -10.60 2.34 5.83
C GLY A 79 -10.62 3.44 6.90
N PHE A 80 -9.63 4.33 6.86
CA PHE A 80 -9.56 5.57 7.62
C PHE A 80 -9.36 6.74 6.65
N SER A 81 -9.74 7.95 7.05
CA SER A 81 -9.48 9.15 6.26
C SER A 81 -7.97 9.41 6.17
N ASP A 82 -7.57 10.17 5.16
CA ASP A 82 -6.19 10.68 5.13
C ASP A 82 -5.91 11.48 6.39
N TYR A 83 -4.66 11.41 6.87
CA TYR A 83 -4.23 12.18 8.04
C TYR A 83 -5.05 11.89 9.30
N SER A 84 -5.57 10.66 9.43
CA SER A 84 -6.36 10.25 10.61
C SER A 84 -5.54 10.34 11.89
N LYS A 85 -4.23 10.13 11.78
CA LYS A 85 -3.26 10.29 12.86
C LYS A 85 -1.98 10.92 12.37
N ASP A 86 -1.36 11.69 13.26
CA ASP A 86 -0.17 12.49 13.03
C ASP A 86 0.78 12.43 14.23
N GLY A 87 2.08 12.33 13.97
CA GLY A 87 3.11 12.26 15.02
C GLY A 87 4.54 12.27 14.47
N ASP A 88 5.50 12.22 15.38
CA ASP A 88 6.93 12.36 15.05
C ASP A 88 7.58 11.02 14.70
N HIS A 89 6.96 9.94 15.15
CA HIS A 89 7.32 8.58 14.81
C HIS A 89 6.08 7.84 14.30
N TYR A 90 6.26 6.83 13.46
CA TYR A 90 5.17 5.97 13.03
C TYR A 90 5.62 4.53 12.84
N TYR A 91 4.67 3.62 12.94
CA TYR A 91 4.83 2.25 12.49
C TYR A 91 3.60 1.79 11.71
N THR A 92 3.82 0.93 10.73
CA THR A 92 2.78 0.24 10.00
C THR A 92 3.17 -1.20 9.74
N ALA A 93 2.15 -2.07 9.72
CA ALA A 93 2.25 -3.44 9.32
C ALA A 93 1.08 -3.75 8.40
N ASN A 94 1.38 -4.26 7.20
CA ASN A 94 0.38 -4.67 6.23
C ASN A 94 0.58 -6.13 5.88
N ILE A 95 -0.50 -6.90 5.92
CA ILE A 95 -0.52 -8.31 5.53
C ILE A 95 -1.46 -8.43 4.35
N TYR A 96 -1.00 -9.11 3.30
CA TYR A 96 -1.74 -9.31 2.07
C TYR A 96 -1.72 -10.78 1.70
N VAL A 97 -2.89 -11.35 1.42
CA VAL A 97 -3.02 -12.67 0.80
C VAL A 97 -3.54 -12.48 -0.60
N THR A 98 -2.71 -12.79 -1.60
CA THR A 98 -3.05 -12.68 -3.02
C THR A 98 -3.23 -14.05 -3.64
N PHE A 99 -4.30 -14.24 -4.40
CA PHE A 99 -4.55 -15.48 -5.13
C PHE A 99 -5.12 -15.20 -6.53
N PRO A 100 -4.81 -16.05 -7.53
CA PRO A 100 -5.43 -15.95 -8.83
C PRO A 100 -6.88 -16.47 -8.75
N LEU A 101 -7.81 -15.71 -9.32
CA LEU A 101 -9.20 -16.15 -9.47
C LEU A 101 -9.37 -16.91 -10.78
N ARG A 102 -8.96 -16.30 -11.90
CA ARG A 102 -9.18 -16.88 -13.23
C ARG A 102 -8.19 -16.33 -14.24
N TRP A 103 -7.72 -17.21 -15.12
CA TRP A 103 -7.10 -16.84 -16.38
C TRP A 103 -8.23 -16.69 -17.39
N ILE A 104 -8.45 -15.47 -17.87
CA ILE A 104 -9.55 -15.17 -18.76
C ILE A 104 -9.10 -15.47 -20.19
N ASP A 105 -7.98 -14.87 -20.58
CA ASP A 105 -7.36 -15.03 -21.90
C ASP A 105 -8.36 -14.88 -23.06
N VAL A 106 -9.20 -13.84 -22.96
CA VAL A 106 -10.21 -13.50 -23.98
C VAL A 106 -9.87 -12.13 -24.58
N GLY A 107 -9.80 -12.08 -25.91
CA GLY A 107 -9.87 -10.86 -26.71
C GLY A 107 -11.13 -10.88 -27.56
N PHE A 108 -11.67 -9.70 -27.87
CA PHE A 108 -12.85 -9.58 -28.74
C PHE A 108 -12.39 -9.12 -30.14
N GLU A 109 -12.45 -10.04 -31.10
CA GLU A 109 -12.12 -9.78 -32.51
C GLU A 109 -10.73 -9.11 -32.73
N THR A 110 -10.69 -8.04 -33.53
CA THR A 110 -9.51 -7.22 -33.82
C THR A 110 -9.34 -6.05 -32.86
N LEU A 111 -10.18 -5.95 -31.81
CA LEU A 111 -10.06 -4.87 -30.84
C LEU A 111 -8.71 -4.98 -30.12
N PRO A 112 -8.01 -3.86 -29.91
CA PRO A 112 -6.70 -3.84 -29.26
C PRO A 112 -6.82 -4.04 -27.75
N PHE A 113 -7.82 -4.78 -27.25
CA PHE A 113 -8.08 -5.03 -25.83
C PHE A 113 -8.15 -6.53 -25.56
N TYR A 114 -7.28 -7.00 -24.67
CA TYR A 114 -7.17 -8.40 -24.28
C TYR A 114 -7.26 -8.54 -22.76
N LEU A 115 -8.26 -9.27 -22.27
CA LEU A 115 -8.41 -9.57 -20.85
C LEU A 115 -7.55 -10.77 -20.50
N ARG A 116 -6.49 -10.57 -19.72
CA ARG A 116 -5.52 -11.62 -19.42
C ARG A 116 -5.91 -12.41 -18.19
N ARG A 117 -6.00 -11.73 -17.04
CA ARG A 117 -6.06 -12.43 -15.75
C ARG A 117 -6.80 -11.65 -14.69
N LEU A 118 -7.53 -12.38 -13.86
CA LEU A 118 -8.24 -11.89 -12.69
C LEU A 118 -7.57 -12.40 -11.40
N HIS A 119 -7.29 -11.48 -10.50
CA HIS A 119 -6.69 -11.72 -9.19
C HIS A 119 -7.57 -11.17 -8.08
N ALA A 120 -7.49 -11.78 -6.91
CA ALA A 120 -8.02 -11.22 -5.67
C ALA A 120 -6.90 -11.07 -4.64
N LYS A 121 -7.06 -10.05 -3.79
CA LYS A 121 -6.20 -9.79 -2.64
C LYS A 121 -7.09 -9.49 -1.45
N ILE A 122 -6.82 -10.14 -0.33
CA ILE A 122 -7.39 -9.76 0.97
C ILE A 122 -6.27 -9.14 1.77
N PHE A 123 -6.56 -8.07 2.51
CA PHE A 123 -5.55 -7.35 3.27
C PHE A 123 -6.01 -7.01 4.68
N LEU A 124 -5.01 -6.90 5.55
CA LEU A 124 -5.11 -6.36 6.90
C LEU A 124 -3.98 -5.35 7.09
N ASP A 125 -4.35 -4.13 7.45
CA ASP A 125 -3.46 -3.01 7.70
C ASP A 125 -3.53 -2.63 9.17
N VAL A 126 -2.39 -2.36 9.77
CA VAL A 126 -2.28 -1.84 11.13
C VAL A 126 -1.28 -0.70 11.10
N GLY A 127 -1.57 0.38 11.80
CA GLY A 127 -0.59 1.44 11.95
C GLY A 127 -0.91 2.41 13.06
N ASP A 128 0.13 3.03 13.60
CA ASP A 128 -0.01 4.10 14.56
C ASP A 128 1.09 5.14 14.38
N VAL A 129 0.84 6.29 14.98
CA VAL A 129 1.84 7.33 15.20
C VAL A 129 2.16 7.38 16.68
N VAL A 130 3.39 7.77 16.98
CA VAL A 130 3.90 7.90 18.32
C VAL A 130 4.50 9.29 18.47
N GLY A 131 4.08 9.99 19.53
CA GLY A 131 4.61 11.31 19.88
C GLY A 131 6.03 11.24 20.45
N PRO A 132 6.65 12.40 20.74
CA PRO A 132 8.03 12.48 21.21
C PRO A 132 8.28 11.76 22.54
N GLU A 133 7.25 11.60 23.38
CA GLU A 133 7.32 10.89 24.67
C GLU A 133 7.13 9.36 24.54
N PHE A 134 7.08 8.80 23.33
CA PHE A 134 6.85 7.36 23.10
C PHE A 134 5.56 6.81 23.70
N GLN A 135 4.52 7.64 23.83
CA GLN A 135 3.21 7.20 24.30
C GLN A 135 2.48 6.46 23.17
N PHE A 136 2.28 5.16 23.35
CA PHE A 136 1.50 4.34 22.42
C PHE A 136 0.02 4.64 22.57
N SER A 137 -0.65 4.87 21.43
CA SER A 137 -2.09 5.07 21.38
C SER A 137 -2.77 3.82 20.80
N ARG A 138 -4.11 3.84 20.69
CA ARG A 138 -4.83 2.72 20.06
C ARG A 138 -4.54 2.69 18.56
N PRO A 139 -3.88 1.67 18.00
CA PRO A 139 -3.53 1.66 16.59
C PRO A 139 -4.77 1.67 15.70
N LEU A 140 -4.64 2.25 14.51
CA LEU A 140 -5.62 2.12 13.44
C LEU A 140 -5.50 0.71 12.86
N VAL A 141 -6.63 0.02 12.70
CA VAL A 141 -6.68 -1.33 12.12
C VAL A 141 -7.68 -1.32 10.98
N GLY A 142 -7.24 -1.63 9.76
CA GLY A 142 -8.06 -1.64 8.56
C GLY A 142 -8.05 -3.01 7.91
N ALA A 143 -9.17 -3.46 7.35
CA ALA A 143 -9.23 -4.71 6.61
C ALA A 143 -10.05 -4.54 5.33
N GLY A 144 -9.80 -5.38 4.34
CA GLY A 144 -10.57 -5.32 3.11
C GLY A 144 -10.13 -6.30 2.05
N ALA A 145 -10.69 -6.10 0.85
CA ALA A 145 -10.42 -6.93 -0.30
C ALA A 145 -10.32 -6.08 -1.57
N GLU A 146 -9.49 -6.54 -2.49
CA GLU A 146 -9.32 -6.00 -3.82
C GLU A 146 -9.47 -7.10 -4.86
N VAL A 147 -10.08 -6.74 -5.98
CA VAL A 147 -10.06 -7.53 -7.22
C VAL A 147 -9.28 -6.75 -8.26
N ARG A 148 -8.34 -7.41 -8.93
CA ARG A 148 -7.54 -6.85 -10.00
C ARG A 148 -7.78 -7.60 -11.29
N LEU A 149 -8.08 -6.87 -12.35
CA LEU A 149 -8.12 -7.35 -13.72
C LEU A 149 -6.95 -6.77 -14.51
N THR A 150 -6.07 -7.65 -14.99
CA THR A 150 -4.97 -7.27 -15.88
C THR A 150 -5.42 -7.40 -17.32
N MET A 151 -5.22 -6.33 -18.08
CA MET A 151 -5.57 -6.19 -19.49
C MET A 151 -4.31 -5.88 -20.29
N ILE A 152 -4.23 -6.33 -21.53
CA ILE A 152 -3.21 -5.92 -22.50
C ILE A 152 -3.90 -5.09 -23.56
N GLN A 153 -3.37 -3.91 -23.81
CA GLN A 153 -3.86 -2.92 -24.76
C GLN A 153 -2.83 -2.73 -25.88
N ALA A 154 -3.31 -2.54 -27.11
CA ALA A 154 -2.48 -2.25 -28.29
C ALA A 154 -1.27 -3.19 -28.43
N TRP A 155 -1.48 -4.48 -28.14
CA TRP A 155 -0.50 -5.57 -28.25
C TRP A 155 0.76 -5.48 -27.35
N ALA A 156 0.95 -4.41 -26.57
CA ALA A 156 2.17 -4.21 -25.77
C ALA A 156 1.95 -3.55 -24.40
N VAL A 157 0.87 -2.81 -24.20
CA VAL A 157 0.64 -2.03 -22.99
C VAL A 157 -0.20 -2.83 -22.01
N SER A 158 0.42 -3.37 -20.96
CA SER A 158 -0.34 -3.97 -19.87
C SER A 158 -1.00 -2.86 -19.04
N THR A 159 -2.18 -3.10 -18.50
CA THR A 159 -2.89 -2.16 -17.61
C THR A 159 -3.71 -2.93 -16.60
N ASP A 160 -3.72 -2.43 -15.37
CA ASP A 160 -4.42 -3.04 -14.25
C ASP A 160 -5.63 -2.18 -13.89
N LEU A 161 -6.79 -2.82 -13.86
CA LEU A 161 -8.01 -2.32 -13.26
C LEU A 161 -8.11 -2.89 -11.85
N ILE A 162 -8.28 -2.07 -10.84
CA ILE A 162 -8.39 -2.50 -9.44
C ILE A 162 -9.67 -1.95 -8.86
N LEU A 163 -10.47 -2.84 -8.28
CA LEU A 163 -11.66 -2.51 -7.50
C LEU A 163 -11.40 -2.96 -6.06
N GLY A 164 -11.58 -2.08 -5.10
CA GLY A 164 -11.28 -2.35 -3.71
C GLY A 164 -12.38 -1.88 -2.76
N ILE A 165 -12.55 -2.65 -1.70
CA ILE A 165 -13.36 -2.29 -0.54
C ILE A 165 -12.48 -2.41 0.71
N SER A 166 -12.59 -1.44 1.60
CA SER A 166 -11.90 -1.40 2.88
C SER A 166 -12.87 -1.02 3.99
N ARG A 167 -12.53 -1.42 5.22
CA ARG A 167 -13.23 -1.03 6.43
C ARG A 167 -12.22 -0.80 7.54
N GLY A 168 -12.27 0.38 8.13
CA GLY A 168 -11.56 0.67 9.39
C GLY A 168 -12.29 0.01 10.56
N LEU A 169 -11.53 -0.63 11.43
CA LEU A 169 -11.97 -1.24 12.68
C LEU A 169 -11.61 -0.28 13.82
N GLY A 170 -12.62 0.29 14.47
CA GLY A 170 -12.45 1.23 15.59
C GLY A 170 -13.33 2.47 15.45
N GLU A 171 -13.19 3.40 16.40
CA GLU A 171 -14.05 4.58 16.55
C GLU A 171 -13.99 5.54 15.35
N ARG A 172 -12.84 5.59 14.65
CA ARG A 172 -12.63 6.43 13.46
C ARG A 172 -12.69 5.63 12.16
N GLY A 173 -13.05 4.36 12.24
CA GLY A 173 -13.09 3.46 11.10
C GLY A 173 -14.32 3.70 10.23
N SER A 174 -14.12 3.80 8.92
CA SER A 174 -15.20 3.94 7.95
C SER A 174 -15.09 2.89 6.85
N TRP A 175 -16.17 2.72 6.09
CA TRP A 175 -16.11 2.00 4.82
C TRP A 175 -15.42 2.87 3.77
N GLY A 176 -14.53 2.25 2.99
CA GLY A 176 -13.90 2.85 1.83
C GLY A 176 -14.16 2.00 0.60
N PHE A 177 -14.62 2.64 -0.47
CA PHE A 177 -14.71 2.01 -1.78
C PHE A 177 -13.79 2.76 -2.72
N TYR A 178 -13.02 2.01 -3.49
CA TYR A 178 -12.09 2.64 -4.41
C TYR A 178 -11.94 1.86 -5.71
N PHE A 179 -11.57 2.63 -6.71
CA PHE A 179 -11.27 2.16 -8.04
C PHE A 179 -9.97 2.81 -8.49
N SER A 180 -9.09 2.00 -9.06
CA SER A 180 -7.82 2.48 -9.63
C SER A 180 -7.62 1.87 -11.00
N PHE A 181 -7.11 2.68 -11.91
CA PHE A 181 -6.72 2.26 -13.25
C PHE A 181 -5.31 2.77 -13.52
N GLY A 182 -4.40 1.88 -13.91
CA GLY A 182 -3.02 2.27 -14.14
C GLY A 182 -2.17 1.19 -14.77
N SER A 183 -1.04 1.58 -15.34
CA SER A 183 -0.07 0.63 -15.89
C SER A 183 0.58 -0.16 -14.75
N PRO A 184 0.63 -1.51 -14.79
CA PRO A 184 1.62 -2.26 -14.04
C PRO A 184 3.02 -1.78 -14.44
N LEU A 185 4.02 -2.02 -13.58
CA LEU A 185 5.40 -1.68 -13.90
C LEU A 185 5.74 -2.35 -15.24
N PRO A 186 6.50 -1.69 -16.12
CA PRO A 186 7.15 -2.39 -17.20
C PRO A 186 7.87 -3.59 -16.58
N ASN A 187 7.56 -4.79 -17.07
CA ASN A 187 8.33 -5.96 -16.72
C ASN A 187 9.72 -5.70 -17.32
N THR A 188 10.63 -5.08 -16.56
CA THR A 188 12.02 -5.01 -16.99
C THR A 188 12.51 -6.44 -17.01
N ILE A 189 12.67 -6.93 -18.23
CA ILE A 189 13.30 -8.18 -18.57
C ILE A 189 14.70 -8.13 -17.93
N MET A 190 14.96 -9.01 -16.95
CA MET A 190 16.29 -9.48 -16.62
C MET A 190 16.34 -10.95 -16.99
#